data_AF-A0A965N6G6-F1
#
_entry.id   AF-A0A965N6G6-F1
#
_cell.length_a   1.000
_cell.length_b   1.000
_cell.length_c   1.000
_cell.angle_alpha   90.00
_cell.angle_beta   90.00
_cell.angle_gamma   90.00
#
_symmetry.space_group_name_H-M   'P 1'
#
loop_
_entity.id
_entity.type
_entity.pdbx_description
1 polymer ?
#
loop_
_entity_poly.entity_id
_entity_poly.type
_entity_poly.pdbx_seq_one_letter_code
_entity_poly.pdbx_strand_id
1 'polypeptide(L)'
;MQTSFRLLGERRFLPLFITQFLGAFNDNLFRMAMVVLVTYTILKDPTQEASFSALAGALFILPYFLFSAVSGQLADGRDKAKIIRIIKTAEIVIMLAGTIGLILQ
;
A
#
# COMPACT_ATOMS: atom_id res chain seq x y z
N MET A 1 13.13 -24.46 -13.57
CA MET A 1 13.06 -23.37 -12.57
C MET A 1 14.20 -22.37 -12.79
N GLN A 2 14.25 -21.74 -13.97
CA GLN A 2 15.40 -20.90 -14.36
C GLN A 2 15.08 -19.40 -14.20
N THR A 3 15.86 -18.77 -13.31
CA THR A 3 16.31 -17.36 -13.33
C THR A 3 15.33 -16.21 -13.02
N SER A 4 14.64 -16.24 -11.88
CA SER A 4 13.98 -15.03 -11.31
C SER A 4 14.95 -13.87 -11.08
N PHE A 5 16.22 -14.16 -10.73
CA PHE A 5 17.25 -13.13 -10.50
C PHE A 5 17.76 -12.45 -11.78
N ARG A 6 17.53 -13.04 -12.96
CA ARG A 6 17.99 -12.48 -14.25
C ARG A 6 17.04 -11.39 -14.76
N LEU A 7 15.75 -11.51 -14.43
CA LEU A 7 14.71 -10.51 -14.70
C LEU A 7 14.96 -9.20 -13.92
N LEU A 8 15.58 -9.27 -12.74
CA LEU A 8 15.99 -8.06 -11.99
C LEU A 8 17.04 -7.22 -12.72
N GLY A 9 17.78 -7.80 -13.68
CA GLY A 9 18.72 -7.07 -14.54
C GLY A 9 18.08 -6.41 -15.76
N GLU A 10 16.81 -6.70 -16.06
CA GLU A 10 16.11 -6.16 -17.23
C GLU A 10 15.71 -4.69 -16.98
N ARG A 11 16.11 -3.78 -17.87
CA ARG A 11 15.82 -2.32 -17.79
C ARG A 11 14.33 -1.98 -17.69
N ARG A 12 13.45 -2.92 -18.03
CA ARG A 12 11.99 -2.78 -17.98
C ARG A 12 11.37 -3.33 -16.69
N PHE A 13 12.00 -4.32 -16.07
CA PHE A 13 11.47 -5.01 -14.89
C PHE A 13 11.97 -4.39 -13.60
N LEU A 14 13.24 -3.96 -13.52
CA LEU A 14 13.81 -3.36 -12.32
C LEU A 14 13.04 -2.12 -11.83
N PRO A 15 12.66 -1.14 -12.70
CA PRO A 15 11.89 0.03 -12.24
C PRO A 15 10.50 -0.38 -11.74
N LEU A 16 9.84 -1.30 -12.43
CA LEU A 16 8.54 -1.86 -12.06
C LEU A 16 8.61 -2.56 -10.70
N PHE A 17 9.60 -3.43 -10.53
CA PHE A 17 9.84 -4.16 -9.28
C PHE A 17 10.09 -3.20 -8.11
N ILE A 18 10.97 -2.21 -8.29
CA ILE A 18 11.26 -1.22 -7.24
C ILE A 18 10.00 -0.42 -6.89
N THR A 19 9.21 0.03 -7.88
CA THR A 19 7.98 0.78 -7.59
C THR A 19 6.92 -0.04 -6.87
N GLN A 20 6.76 -1.31 -7.23
CA GLN A 20 5.82 -2.23 -6.57
C GLN A 20 6.30 -2.62 -5.18
N PHE A 21 7.60 -2.84 -5.02
CA PHE A 21 8.22 -3.12 -3.73
C PHE A 21 8.08 -1.95 -2.76
N LEU A 22 8.43 -0.73 -3.21
CA LEU A 22 8.30 0.48 -2.39
C LEU A 22 6.84 0.79 -2.06
N GLY A 23 5.91 0.58 -2.99
CA GLY A 23 4.48 0.73 -2.72
C GLY A 23 3.98 -0.25 -1.67
N ALA A 24 4.28 -1.54 -1.84
CA ALA A 24 3.91 -2.57 -0.85
C ALA A 24 4.59 -2.34 0.51
N PHE A 25 5.82 -1.86 0.53
CA PHE A 25 6.53 -1.49 1.75
C PHE A 25 5.85 -0.30 2.45
N ASN A 26 5.52 0.76 1.71
CA ASN A 26 4.84 1.93 2.25
C ASN A 26 3.48 1.56 2.87
N ASP A 27 2.66 0.78 2.16
CA ASP A 27 1.35 0.33 2.64
C ASP A 27 1.45 -0.48 3.95
N ASN A 28 2.45 -1.36 4.05
CA ASN A 28 2.67 -2.14 5.26
C ASN A 28 3.26 -1.30 6.40
N LEU A 29 4.18 -0.39 6.09
CA LEU A 29 4.76 0.53 7.08
C LEU A 29 3.69 1.42 7.69
N PHE A 30 2.79 1.99 6.87
CA PHE A 30 1.71 2.85 7.34
C PHE A 30 0.72 2.08 8.23
N ARG A 31 0.33 0.86 7.81
CA ARG A 31 -0.51 -0.03 8.60
C ARG A 31 0.13 -0.33 9.96
N MET A 32 1.40 -0.72 9.97
CA MET A 32 2.11 -1.07 11.21
C MET A 32 2.32 0.16 12.11
N ALA A 33 2.71 1.30 11.54
CA ALA A 33 2.90 2.55 12.27
C ALA A 33 1.59 3.03 12.92
N MET A 34 0.46 2.92 12.22
CA MET A 34 -0.84 3.30 12.78
C MET A 34 -1.28 2.37 13.91
N VAL A 35 -1.10 1.05 13.76
CA VAL A 35 -1.39 0.09 14.83
C VAL A 35 -0.54 0.41 16.07
N VAL A 36 0.77 0.58 15.90
CA VAL A 36 1.67 0.94 17.01
C VAL A 36 1.25 2.26 17.65
N LEU A 37 1.02 3.31 16.87
CA LEU A 37 0.63 4.61 17.42
C LEU A 37 -0.66 4.51 18.24
N VAL A 38 -1.69 3.84 17.73
CA VAL A 38 -2.98 3.70 18.43
C VAL A 38 -2.85 2.85 19.69
N THR A 39 -2.17 1.70 19.62
CA THR A 39 -1.92 0.82 20.77
C THR A 39 -1.22 1.61 21.89
N TYR A 40 -0.17 2.37 21.58
CA TYR A 40 0.60 3.09 22.59
C TYR A 40 -0.01 4.43 23.06
N THR A 41 -0.92 5.06 22.30
CA THR A 41 -1.48 6.39 22.66
C THR A 41 -2.91 6.36 23.18
N ILE A 42 -3.75 5.40 22.76
CA ILE A 42 -5.20 5.42 23.02
C ILE A 42 -5.62 4.37 24.05
N LEU A 43 -4.93 3.24 24.13
CA LEU A 43 -5.40 2.08 24.88
C LEU A 43 -4.50 1.79 26.08
N LYS A 44 -5.04 1.98 27.28
CA LYS A 44 -4.39 1.58 28.54
C LYS A 44 -4.79 0.19 29.03
N ASP A 45 -5.67 -0.49 28.28
CA ASP A 45 -6.33 -1.74 28.69
C ASP A 45 -6.15 -2.83 27.60
N PRO A 46 -5.50 -3.96 27.91
CA PRO A 46 -5.05 -4.95 26.91
C PRO A 46 -6.18 -5.67 26.15
N THR A 47 -7.39 -5.72 26.68
CA THR A 47 -8.56 -6.32 26.00
C THR A 47 -9.10 -5.44 24.88
N GLN A 48 -9.07 -4.11 25.03
CA GLN A 48 -9.49 -3.19 23.98
C GLN A 48 -8.43 -3.10 22.86
N GLU A 49 -7.14 -3.28 23.18
CA GLU A 49 -6.05 -3.28 22.19
C GLU A 49 -6.22 -4.37 21.12
N ALA A 50 -6.60 -5.57 21.55
CA ALA A 50 -6.77 -6.71 20.65
C ALA A 50 -7.95 -6.51 19.69
N SER A 51 -9.11 -6.06 20.20
CA SER A 51 -10.27 -5.77 19.37
C SER A 51 -10.02 -4.61 18.40
N PHE A 52 -9.35 -3.55 18.86
CA PHE A 52 -9.03 -2.40 18.00
C PHE A 52 -8.02 -2.77 16.91
N SER A 53 -6.98 -3.53 17.23
CA SER A 53 -5.98 -3.99 16.25
C SER A 53 -6.63 -4.88 15.17
N ALA A 54 -7.56 -5.75 15.56
CA ALA A 54 -8.31 -6.58 14.62
C ALA A 54 -9.24 -5.75 13.72
N LEU A 55 -9.97 -4.79 14.28
CA LEU A 55 -10.84 -3.88 13.53
C LEU A 55 -10.05 -2.98 12.57
N ALA A 56 -8.93 -2.41 13.03
CA ALA A 56 -8.04 -1.60 12.21
C ALA A 56 -7.44 -2.44 11.06
N GLY A 57 -6.94 -3.64 11.36
CA GLY A 57 -6.43 -4.56 10.35
C GLY A 57 -7.47 -4.91 9.28
N ALA A 58 -8.72 -5.17 9.71
CA ALA A 58 -9.84 -5.43 8.82
C ALA A 58 -10.18 -4.20 7.97
N LEU A 59 -10.32 -3.01 8.57
CA LEU A 59 -10.59 -1.75 7.86
C LEU A 59 -9.52 -1.43 6.81
N PHE A 60 -8.25 -1.72 7.10
CA PHE A 60 -7.15 -1.53 6.17
C PHE A 60 -7.09 -2.57 5.05
N ILE A 61 -7.65 -3.77 5.22
CA ILE A 61 -7.61 -4.82 4.19
C ILE A 61 -8.88 -4.88 3.35
N LEU A 62 -10.01 -4.49 3.94
CA LEU A 62 -11.34 -4.54 3.35
C LEU A 62 -11.46 -3.79 2.00
N PRO A 63 -10.97 -2.55 1.84
CA PRO A 63 -11.01 -1.89 0.53
C PRO A 63 -10.13 -2.62 -0.49
N TYR A 64 -8.93 -3.06 -0.12
CA TYR A 64 -8.09 -3.86 -1.04
C TYR A 64 -8.78 -5.15 -1.46
N PHE A 65 -9.51 -5.80 -0.54
CA PHE A 65 -10.25 -7.02 -0.83
C PHE A 65 -11.45 -6.77 -1.76
N LEU A 66 -12.28 -5.76 -1.46
CA LEU A 66 -13.45 -5.41 -2.27
C LEU A 66 -13.08 -4.98 -3.68
N PHE A 67 -12.01 -4.18 -3.82
CA PHE A 67 -11.59 -3.63 -5.10
C PHE A 67 -10.55 -4.51 -5.84
N SER A 68 -10.07 -5.60 -5.24
CA SER A 68 -9.07 -6.51 -5.83
C SER A 68 -9.55 -7.11 -7.16
N ALA A 69 -10.78 -7.65 -7.19
CA ALA A 69 -11.34 -8.31 -8.36
C ALA A 69 -11.59 -7.32 -9.51
N VAL A 70 -12.11 -6.12 -9.19
CA VAL A 70 -12.35 -5.05 -10.16
C VAL A 70 -11.04 -4.54 -10.75
N SER A 71 -10.01 -4.39 -9.92
CA SER A 71 -8.67 -3.98 -10.35
C SER A 71 -8.02 -5.03 -11.26
N GLY A 72 -8.21 -6.32 -10.97
CA GLY A 72 -7.74 -7.42 -11.82
C GLY A 72 -8.38 -7.39 -13.20
N GLN A 73 -9.70 -7.25 -13.29
CA GLN A 73 -10.42 -7.13 -14.56
C GLN A 73 -9.97 -5.90 -15.36
N LEU A 74 -9.77 -4.77 -14.68
CA LEU A 74 -9.31 -3.54 -15.32
C LEU A 74 -7.87 -3.66 -15.86
N ALA A 75 -7.01 -4.39 -15.15
CA ALA A 75 -5.64 -4.66 -15.55
C ALA A 75 -5.55 -5.60 -16.77
N ASP A 76 -6.47 -6.55 -16.90
CA ASP A 76 -6.47 -7.51 -18.03
C ASP A 76 -7.13 -6.93 -19.29
N GLY A 77 -8.07 -5.98 -19.16
CA GLY A 77 -8.75 -5.34 -20.28
C GLY A 77 -8.05 -4.11 -20.88
N ARG A 78 -6.95 -3.62 -20.29
CA ARG A 78 -6.28 -2.37 -20.70
C ARG A 78 -4.75 -2.51 -20.68
N ASP A 79 -4.07 -1.58 -21.33
CA ASP A 79 -2.60 -1.50 -21.28
C ASP A 79 -2.11 -1.28 -19.83
N LYS A 80 -1.52 -2.34 -19.25
CA LYS A 80 -0.98 -2.37 -17.88
C LYS A 80 0.00 -1.22 -17.64
N ALA A 81 0.76 -0.79 -18.65
CA ALA A 81 1.72 0.31 -18.50
C ALA A 81 1.03 1.68 -18.33
N LYS A 82 -0.11 1.91 -18.98
CA LYS A 82 -0.91 3.14 -18.80
C LYS A 82 -1.55 3.19 -17.42
N ILE A 83 -2.14 2.07 -16.97
CA ILE A 83 -2.78 1.98 -15.65
C ILE A 83 -1.76 2.25 -14.55
N ILE A 84 -0.59 1.61 -14.60
CA ILE A 84 0.45 1.78 -13.59
C ILE A 84 0.95 3.23 -13.52
N ARG A 85 1.13 3.91 -14.66
CA ARG A 85 1.51 5.34 -14.64
C ARG A 85 0.45 6.20 -13.95
N ILE A 86 -0.83 6.01 -14.28
CA ILE A 86 -1.92 6.81 -13.70
C ILE A 86 -1.98 6.59 -12.18
N ILE A 87 -1.90 5.34 -11.73
CA ILE A 87 -1.93 5.01 -10.30
C ILE A 87 -0.73 5.64 -9.59
N LYS A 88 0.49 5.51 -10.15
CA LYS A 88 1.70 6.07 -9.53
C LYS A 88 1.66 7.60 -9.45
N THR A 89 1.14 8.27 -10.48
CA THR A 89 0.95 9.73 -10.46
C THR A 89 -0.07 10.13 -9.40
N ALA A 90 -1.18 9.41 -9.27
CA ALA A 90 -2.17 9.65 -8.22
C ALA A 90 -1.58 9.43 -6.81
N GLU A 91 -0.78 8.37 -6.62
CA GLU A 91 -0.10 8.06 -5.35
C GLU A 91 0.83 9.21 -4.92
N ILE A 92 1.63 9.77 -5.84
CA ILE A 92 2.50 10.93 -5.55
C ILE A 92 1.66 12.15 -5.13
N VAL A 93 0.55 12.43 -5.81
CA VAL A 93 -0.34 13.56 -5.45
C VAL A 93 -0.95 13.37 -4.07
N ILE A 94 -1.41 12.15 -3.73
CA ILE A 94 -1.97 11.83 -2.42
C ILE A 94 -0.91 11.96 -1.33
N MET A 95 0.30 11.44 -1.56
CA MET A 95 1.40 11.55 -0.61
C MET A 95 1.82 13.01 -0.38
N LEU A 96 1.88 13.82 -1.43
CA LEU A 96 2.15 15.27 -1.32
C LEU A 96 1.05 15.99 -0.55
N ALA A 97 -0.22 15.70 -0.84
CA ALA A 97 -1.35 16.27 -0.11
C ALA A 97 -1.33 15.89 1.38
N GLY A 98 -1.04 14.62 1.71
CA GLY A 98 -0.88 14.15 3.08
C GLY A 98 0.32 14.79 3.80
N THR A 99 1.43 14.99 3.08
CA THR A 99 2.62 15.68 3.61
C THR A 99 2.32 17.15 3.91
N ILE A 100 1.61 17.85 3.01
CA ILE A 100 1.17 19.23 3.23
C ILE A 100 0.20 19.32 4.41
N GLY A 101 -0.74 18.38 4.52
CA GLY A 101 -1.67 18.29 5.66
C GLY A 101 -0.96 18.10 6.99
N LEU A 102 0.12 17.31 7.02
CA LEU A 102 0.96 17.11 8.21
C LEU A 102 1.85 18.33 8.55
N ILE A 103 2.24 19.14 7.56
CA ILE A 103 3.06 20.35 7.78
C ILE A 103 2.21 21.54 8.22
N LEU A 104 0.97 21.63 7.74
CA LEU A 104 0.02 22.70 8.09
C LEU A 104 -0.67 22.48 9.44
N GLN A 105 -0.47 21.32 10.05
CA GLN A 105 -1.06 20.94 11.34
C GLN A 105 -0.06 21.10 12.49
#